data_AF-A0A3Q3IQ66-F1
#
_entry.id   AF-A0A3Q3IQ66-F1
#
_cell.length_a   1.000
_cell.length_b   1.000
_cell.length_c   1.000
_cell.angle_alpha   90.00
_cell.angle_beta   90.00
_cell.angle_gamma   90.00
#
_symmetry.space_group_name_H-M   'P 1'
#
loop_
_entity.id
_entity.type
_entity.pdbx_description
1 polymer ?
#
loop_
_entity_poly.entity_id
_entity_poly.type
_entity_poly.pdbx_seq_one_letter_code
_entity_poly.pdbx_strand_id
1 'polypeptide(L)'
;MSGSLQTSLIADTSVQLPSKEEVALFRNSLKQNICVQMLKEGYHRSFSELFFLIHSNQDETASTKPGSVVSLLTPLEEQQDKLEAMRLHLTRAEQAERIGSWSVVCEQRLCLGQYFSAPEDLWLRFHFYHSCADREQGGCSRPATEARVCLAELYLQQGDLEEARHQAELCLTQADSGDWLDSAGCPLRLRVRRALCRIYSQLADAPLATANYDEALALLHKGYSIATESEDKEIQGDGAYRLGLAYQCSGDHDTAKKFFNTCMQICGTLQDADGLGEAYKAMATSLESEGNTDASVRCLEEFADISRSSGLLHNLVDACLCLGNVFYTMSQYKRACESFLQGYEVACQTGDVAPIQTAQVLVANARARSLIKTYSADVTSATPTALHRLLAWKDTRGHEELSADCAAPTTTAWY
;
A
#
# COMPACT_ATOMS: atom_id res chain seq x y z
N MET A 1 56.90 69.76 37.00
CA MET A 1 57.84 69.42 35.92
C MET A 1 57.16 68.40 35.02
N SER A 2 56.83 68.84 33.81
CA SER A 2 56.66 68.06 32.56
C SER A 2 56.18 66.61 32.69
N GLY A 3 54.85 66.42 32.71
CA GLY A 3 54.20 65.16 32.35
C GLY A 3 53.80 65.19 30.87
N SER A 4 54.30 64.23 30.12
CA SER A 4 54.18 64.06 28.67
C SER A 4 52.74 64.04 28.14
N LEU A 5 52.45 64.89 27.15
CA LEU A 5 51.30 64.74 26.25
C LEU A 5 51.51 63.50 25.37
N GLN A 6 50.84 62.40 25.72
CA GLN A 6 50.60 61.29 24.80
C GLN A 6 49.31 61.60 24.05
N THR A 7 49.44 62.23 22.88
CA THR A 7 48.37 62.28 21.87
C THR A 7 48.23 60.88 21.31
N SER A 8 47.28 60.11 21.86
CA SER A 8 46.84 58.84 21.30
C SER A 8 46.32 59.08 19.87
N LEU A 9 46.98 58.44 18.89
CA LEU A 9 46.47 58.32 17.54
C LEU A 9 45.05 57.74 17.57
N ILE A 10 44.06 58.54 17.19
CA ILE A 10 42.79 58.03 16.70
C ILE A 10 43.12 57.41 15.33
N ALA A 11 43.29 56.10 15.31
CA ALA A 11 43.36 55.35 14.07
C ALA A 11 41.99 55.50 13.37
N ASP A 12 42.01 56.13 12.21
CA ASP A 12 40.89 56.14 11.26
C ASP A 12 40.40 54.71 11.08
N THR A 13 39.23 54.41 11.63
CA THR A 13 38.47 53.23 11.26
C THR A 13 37.95 53.53 9.85
N SER A 14 38.73 53.14 8.85
CA SER A 14 38.28 53.11 7.46
C SER A 14 37.08 52.18 7.38
N VAL A 15 35.87 52.74 7.50
CA VAL A 15 34.63 52.05 7.17
C VAL A 15 34.72 51.70 5.70
N GLN A 16 35.08 50.46 5.39
CA GLN A 16 34.96 49.94 4.03
C GLN A 16 33.49 50.02 3.66
N LEU A 17 33.16 50.94 2.75
CA LEU A 17 31.82 51.02 2.16
C LEU A 17 31.54 49.67 1.49
N PRO A 18 30.42 49.01 1.84
CA PRO A 18 30.09 47.72 1.25
C PRO A 18 30.03 47.85 -0.27
N SER A 19 30.56 46.83 -0.97
CA SER A 19 30.58 46.83 -2.43
C SER A 19 29.15 46.96 -3.00
N LYS A 20 28.99 47.43 -4.24
CA LYS A 20 27.66 47.52 -4.90
C LYS A 20 26.94 46.16 -4.89
N GLU A 21 27.69 45.06 -4.85
CA GLU A 21 27.19 43.69 -4.77
C GLU A 21 26.72 43.35 -3.36
N GLU A 22 27.47 43.71 -2.31
CA GLU A 22 27.05 43.57 -0.92
C GLU A 22 25.79 44.39 -0.63
N VAL A 23 25.69 45.62 -1.14
CA VAL A 23 24.49 46.47 -0.98
C VAL A 23 23.28 45.88 -1.71
N ALA A 24 23.48 45.18 -2.84
CA ALA A 24 22.40 44.54 -3.59
C ALA A 24 21.87 43.29 -2.88
N LEU A 25 22.75 42.51 -2.23
CA LEU A 25 22.36 41.33 -1.44
C LEU A 25 21.37 41.68 -0.32
N PHE A 26 21.51 42.86 0.31
CA PHE A 26 20.61 43.33 1.34
C PHE A 26 19.35 44.05 0.83
N ARG A 27 19.33 44.50 -0.44
CA ARG A 27 18.20 45.27 -1.01
C ARG A 27 17.22 44.44 -1.82
N ASN A 28 17.70 43.37 -2.45
CA ASN A 28 16.91 42.54 -3.34
C ASN A 28 16.28 41.36 -2.58
N SER A 29 15.16 40.86 -3.08
CA SER A 29 14.61 39.60 -2.57
C SER A 29 15.55 38.42 -2.88
N LEU A 30 15.42 37.32 -2.13
CA LEU A 30 16.21 36.11 -2.35
C LEU A 30 16.10 35.61 -3.81
N LYS A 31 14.87 35.53 -4.34
CA LYS A 31 14.58 35.22 -5.75
C LYS A 31 15.37 36.11 -6.71
N GLN A 32 15.38 37.42 -6.48
CA GLN A 32 16.09 38.38 -7.34
C GLN A 32 17.61 38.16 -7.28
N ASN A 33 18.17 37.92 -6.10
CA ASN A 33 19.60 37.63 -5.94
C ASN A 33 20.01 36.35 -6.68
N ILE A 34 19.22 35.28 -6.54
CA ILE A 34 19.44 34.01 -7.26
C ILE A 34 19.38 34.21 -8.78
N CYS A 35 18.35 34.90 -9.27
CA CYS A 35 18.17 35.17 -10.70
C CYS A 35 19.34 35.98 -11.28
N VAL A 36 19.76 37.05 -10.59
CA VAL A 36 20.88 37.89 -11.02
C VAL A 36 22.18 37.09 -11.03
N GLN A 37 22.41 36.25 -10.02
CA GLN A 37 23.59 35.40 -9.96
C GLN A 37 23.65 34.41 -11.13
N MET A 38 22.56 33.69 -11.39
CA MET A 38 22.50 32.71 -12.49
C MET A 38 22.77 33.37 -13.85
N LEU A 39 22.21 34.56 -14.09
CA LEU A 39 22.45 35.32 -15.31
C LEU A 39 23.89 35.84 -15.41
N LYS A 40 24.48 36.32 -14.32
CA LYS A 40 25.90 36.75 -14.27
C LYS A 40 26.86 35.59 -14.59
N GLU A 41 26.54 34.39 -14.11
CA GLU A 41 27.30 33.16 -14.37
C GLU A 41 26.99 32.54 -15.75
N GLY A 42 26.01 33.10 -16.48
CA GLY A 42 25.65 32.71 -17.85
C GLY A 42 24.64 31.57 -17.95
N TYR A 43 24.04 31.11 -16.84
CA TYR A 43 23.06 30.01 -16.78
C TYR A 43 21.64 30.47 -17.14
N HIS A 44 21.45 30.84 -18.41
CA HIS A 44 20.20 31.42 -18.90
C HIS A 44 19.07 30.40 -19.04
N ARG A 45 19.36 29.11 -19.30
CA ARG A 45 18.33 28.07 -19.39
C ARG A 45 17.82 27.68 -18.01
N SER A 46 18.74 27.46 -17.07
CA SER A 46 18.40 27.24 -15.66
C SER A 46 17.60 28.42 -15.10
N PHE A 47 17.98 29.66 -15.44
CA PHE A 47 17.24 30.86 -15.05
C PHE A 47 15.82 30.84 -15.62
N SER A 48 15.66 30.55 -16.91
CA SER A 48 14.36 30.54 -17.56
C SER A 48 13.42 29.49 -16.97
N GLU A 49 13.94 28.29 -16.69
CA GLU A 49 13.20 27.21 -16.03
C GLU A 49 12.80 27.57 -14.60
N LEU A 50 13.74 28.04 -13.78
CA LEU A 50 13.44 28.49 -12.41
C LEU A 50 12.40 29.62 -12.40
N PHE A 51 12.57 30.60 -13.28
CA PHE A 51 11.65 31.72 -13.41
C PHE A 51 10.25 31.23 -13.79
N PHE A 52 10.14 30.35 -14.79
CA PHE A 52 8.87 29.77 -15.20
C PHE A 52 8.16 29.04 -14.05
N LEU A 53 8.86 28.17 -13.31
CA LEU A 53 8.29 27.41 -12.21
C LEU A 53 7.77 28.31 -11.08
N ILE A 54 8.50 29.38 -10.75
CA ILE A 54 8.04 30.35 -9.74
C ILE A 54 6.75 31.05 -10.18
N HIS A 55 6.65 31.44 -11.45
CA HIS A 55 5.44 32.13 -11.94
C HIS A 55 4.25 31.17 -12.06
N SER A 56 4.48 29.92 -12.49
CA SER A 56 3.43 28.90 -12.53
C SER A 56 2.78 28.67 -11.15
N ASN A 57 3.59 28.64 -10.08
CA ASN A 57 3.09 28.54 -8.71
C ASN A 57 2.24 29.77 -8.30
N GLN A 58 2.66 30.97 -8.71
CA GLN A 58 1.91 32.20 -8.44
C GLN A 58 0.57 32.23 -9.18
N ASP A 59 0.52 31.76 -10.41
CA ASP A 59 -0.71 31.69 -11.19
C ASP A 59 -1.69 30.66 -10.59
N GLU A 60 -1.20 29.50 -10.15
CA GLU A 60 -2.02 28.49 -9.47
C GLU A 60 -2.58 29.01 -8.13
N THR A 61 -1.75 29.62 -7.29
CA THR A 61 -2.19 30.21 -6.02
C THR A 61 -3.19 31.36 -6.22
N ALA A 62 -3.02 32.19 -7.25
CA ALA A 62 -3.95 33.27 -7.60
C ALA A 62 -5.29 32.77 -8.17
N SER A 63 -5.29 31.62 -8.84
CA SER A 63 -6.51 31.00 -9.39
C SER A 63 -7.34 30.23 -8.34
N THR A 64 -6.75 29.94 -7.18
CA THR A 64 -7.38 29.12 -6.14
C THR A 64 -8.28 29.97 -5.23
N LYS A 65 -9.43 29.42 -4.80
CA LYS A 65 -10.38 30.14 -3.92
C LYS A 65 -9.73 30.55 -2.58
N PRO A 66 -9.99 31.78 -2.08
CA PRO A 66 -9.48 32.20 -0.77
C PRO A 66 -10.01 31.28 0.34
N GLY A 67 -9.09 30.69 1.11
CA GLY A 67 -9.41 29.74 2.20
C GLY A 67 -9.09 28.28 1.90
N SER A 68 -8.55 27.94 0.72
CA SER A 68 -7.98 26.62 0.46
C SER A 68 -6.65 26.41 1.21
N VAL A 69 -6.27 25.15 1.45
CA VAL A 69 -4.97 24.77 2.06
C VAL A 69 -3.79 25.35 1.27
N VAL A 70 -3.92 25.45 -0.05
CA VAL A 70 -2.91 26.02 -0.97
C VAL A 70 -2.69 27.52 -0.73
N SER A 71 -3.72 28.27 -0.35
CA SER A 71 -3.61 29.70 -0.04
C SER A 71 -2.88 29.99 1.28
N LEU A 72 -2.68 28.98 2.13
CA LEU A 72 -1.98 29.10 3.42
C LEU A 72 -0.50 28.70 3.32
N LEU A 73 -0.07 28.14 2.19
CA LEU A 73 1.32 27.75 1.97
C LEU A 73 2.18 28.98 1.72
N THR A 74 3.41 28.95 2.22
CA THR A 74 4.40 29.98 1.90
C THR A 74 4.70 29.91 0.39
N PRO A 75 4.64 31.05 -0.33
CA PRO A 75 4.96 31.07 -1.76
C PRO A 75 6.35 30.49 -2.03
N LEU A 76 6.50 29.79 -3.17
CA LEU A 76 7.79 29.19 -3.55
C LEU A 76 8.93 30.23 -3.60
N GLU A 77 8.61 31.49 -3.89
CA GLU A 77 9.60 32.58 -3.92
C GLU A 77 10.16 33.01 -2.55
N GLU A 78 9.49 32.62 -1.46
CA GLU A 78 9.91 32.90 -0.09
C GLU A 78 10.57 31.68 0.58
N GLN A 79 10.51 30.51 -0.06
CA GLN A 79 11.07 29.26 0.46
C GLN A 79 12.55 29.13 0.08
N GLN A 80 13.43 29.62 0.97
CA GLN A 80 14.87 29.71 0.71
C GLN A 80 15.52 28.39 0.32
N ASP A 81 15.30 27.33 1.10
CA ASP A 81 15.94 26.04 0.88
C ASP A 81 15.59 25.45 -0.49
N LYS A 82 14.33 25.58 -0.92
CA LYS A 82 13.85 25.08 -2.21
C LYS A 82 14.44 25.86 -3.37
N LEU A 83 14.48 27.19 -3.29
CA LEU A 83 15.10 28.02 -4.33
C LEU A 83 16.60 27.76 -4.45
N GLU A 84 17.30 27.59 -3.32
CA GLU A 84 18.72 27.26 -3.32
C GLU A 84 19.01 25.89 -3.91
N ALA A 85 18.19 24.88 -3.58
CA ALA A 85 18.27 23.54 -4.17
C ALA A 85 18.03 23.57 -5.68
N MET A 86 16.97 24.26 -6.13
CA MET A 86 16.68 24.45 -7.56
C MET A 86 17.84 25.14 -8.27
N ARG A 87 18.35 26.26 -7.73
CA ARG A 87 19.52 26.96 -8.29
C ARG A 87 20.71 26.01 -8.43
N LEU A 88 21.06 25.28 -7.37
CA LEU A 88 22.23 24.41 -7.34
C LEU A 88 22.15 23.30 -8.40
N HIS A 89 21.06 22.56 -8.42
CA HIS A 89 20.93 21.41 -9.33
C HIS A 89 20.65 21.82 -10.77
N LEU A 90 19.86 22.89 -11.01
CA LEU A 90 19.62 23.38 -12.37
C LEU A 90 20.89 23.93 -13.02
N THR A 91 21.71 24.69 -12.29
CA THR A 91 22.97 25.21 -12.83
C THR A 91 23.97 24.09 -13.10
N ARG A 92 24.08 23.09 -12.22
CA ARG A 92 24.88 21.89 -12.45
C ARG A 92 24.39 21.08 -13.65
N ALA A 93 23.07 20.97 -13.84
CA ALA A 93 22.48 20.32 -15.01
C ALA A 93 22.82 21.07 -16.31
N GLU A 94 22.65 22.40 -16.36
CA GLU A 94 23.01 23.19 -17.54
C GLU A 94 24.51 23.12 -17.84
N GLN A 95 25.35 23.13 -16.80
CA GLN A 95 26.79 22.97 -16.96
C GLN A 95 27.15 21.59 -17.53
N ALA A 96 26.53 20.51 -17.03
CA ALA A 96 26.73 19.17 -17.56
C ALA A 96 26.25 19.02 -19.00
N GLU A 97 25.13 19.67 -19.34
CA GLU A 97 24.59 19.73 -20.70
C GLU A 97 25.59 20.40 -21.67
N ARG A 98 26.23 21.50 -21.27
CA ARG A 98 27.29 22.15 -22.08
C ARG A 98 28.50 21.25 -22.34
N ILE A 99 28.80 20.35 -21.41
CA ILE A 99 29.91 19.38 -21.51
C ILE A 99 29.46 18.11 -22.28
N GLY A 100 28.16 17.96 -22.58
CA GLY A 100 27.60 16.78 -23.23
C GLY A 100 27.43 15.56 -22.31
N SER A 101 27.52 15.77 -20.99
CA SER A 101 27.39 14.69 -19.99
C SER A 101 25.93 14.48 -19.59
N TRP A 102 25.18 13.79 -20.44
CA TRP A 102 23.72 13.62 -20.26
C TRP A 102 23.33 12.79 -19.05
N SER A 103 24.16 11.84 -18.62
CA SER A 103 23.90 11.08 -17.39
C SER A 103 23.88 11.99 -16.16
N VAL A 104 24.81 12.96 -16.09
CA VAL A 104 24.89 13.90 -14.96
C VAL A 104 23.73 14.89 -15.01
N VAL A 105 23.27 15.30 -16.20
CA VAL A 105 22.04 16.13 -16.35
C VAL A 105 20.85 15.40 -15.72
N CYS A 106 20.66 14.13 -16.05
CA CYS A 106 19.58 13.31 -15.52
C CYS A 106 19.72 13.12 -13.99
N GLU A 107 20.94 12.88 -13.50
CA GLU A 107 21.22 12.75 -12.07
C GLU A 107 20.84 14.01 -11.28
N GLN A 108 21.22 15.20 -11.76
CA GLN A 108 20.85 16.45 -11.06
C GLN A 108 19.33 16.68 -11.05
N ARG A 109 18.63 16.29 -12.11
CA ARG A 109 17.16 16.38 -12.18
C ARG A 109 16.46 15.35 -11.30
N LEU A 110 17.00 14.13 -11.23
CA LEU A 110 16.54 13.11 -10.29
C LEU A 110 16.68 13.59 -8.84
N CYS A 111 17.82 14.21 -8.48
CA CYS A 111 18.01 14.80 -7.15
C CYS A 111 16.95 15.85 -6.81
N LEU A 112 16.57 16.71 -7.77
CA LEU A 112 15.49 17.68 -7.56
C LEU A 112 14.16 16.99 -7.32
N GLY A 113 13.79 15.99 -8.13
CA GLY A 113 12.56 15.24 -7.91
C GLY A 113 12.53 14.48 -6.58
N GLN A 114 13.68 13.98 -6.10
CA GLN A 114 13.79 13.35 -4.77
C GLN A 114 13.72 14.38 -3.63
N TYR A 115 14.26 15.58 -3.83
CA TYR A 115 14.23 16.67 -2.85
C TYR A 115 12.80 17.14 -2.58
N PHE A 116 11.99 17.34 -3.64
CA PHE A 116 10.58 17.71 -3.55
C PHE A 116 9.71 16.50 -3.18
N SER A 117 9.79 16.06 -1.93
CA SER A 117 9.04 14.91 -1.40
C SER A 117 7.74 15.28 -0.69
N ALA A 118 7.53 16.55 -0.38
CA ALA A 118 6.35 17.04 0.30
C ALA A 118 5.10 16.98 -0.61
N PRO A 119 3.90 16.69 -0.07
CA PRO A 119 2.68 16.54 -0.87
C PRO A 119 2.31 17.83 -1.62
N GLU A 120 2.61 19.01 -1.09
CA GLU A 120 2.42 20.28 -1.77
C GLU A 120 3.31 20.49 -3.01
N ASP A 121 4.45 19.80 -3.08
CA ASP A 121 5.43 19.95 -4.16
C ASP A 121 5.28 18.86 -5.23
N LEU A 122 4.19 18.10 -5.23
CA LEU A 122 3.96 16.98 -6.13
C LEU A 122 4.11 17.39 -7.61
N TRP A 123 3.62 18.57 -7.98
CA TRP A 123 3.73 19.11 -9.34
C TRP A 123 5.18 19.40 -9.76
N LEU A 124 6.02 19.94 -8.84
CA LEU A 124 7.46 20.12 -9.08
C LEU A 124 8.16 18.77 -9.25
N ARG A 125 7.76 17.79 -8.45
CA ARG A 125 8.28 16.43 -8.53
C ARG A 125 7.97 15.80 -9.89
N PHE A 126 6.73 15.90 -10.38
CA PHE A 126 6.36 15.48 -11.74
C PHE A 126 7.19 16.22 -12.79
N HIS A 127 7.26 17.55 -12.71
CA HIS A 127 8.04 18.36 -13.66
C HIS A 127 9.48 17.85 -13.77
N PHE A 128 10.18 17.69 -12.65
CA PHE A 128 11.59 17.28 -12.67
C PHE A 128 11.79 15.84 -13.12
N TYR A 129 10.90 14.90 -12.76
CA TYR A 129 11.02 13.54 -13.24
C TYR A 129 10.71 13.41 -14.74
N HIS A 130 9.70 14.11 -15.28
CA HIS A 130 9.48 14.18 -16.74
C HIS A 130 10.68 14.81 -17.44
N SER A 131 11.19 15.92 -16.91
CA SER A 131 12.39 16.56 -17.42
C SER A 131 13.64 15.67 -17.37
N CYS A 132 13.65 14.63 -16.53
CA CYS A 132 14.71 13.62 -16.48
C CYS A 132 14.45 12.49 -17.49
N ALA A 133 13.21 11.98 -17.51
CA ALA A 133 12.79 10.80 -18.25
C ALA A 133 12.62 11.03 -19.76
N ASP A 134 12.07 12.17 -20.17
CA ASP A 134 11.57 12.40 -21.54
C ASP A 134 12.61 13.04 -22.46
N ARG A 135 13.87 13.15 -22.02
CA ARG A 135 14.94 13.73 -22.85
C ARG A 135 15.37 12.76 -23.94
N GLU A 136 15.44 13.26 -25.18
CA GLU A 136 16.00 12.52 -26.32
C GLU A 136 17.44 12.04 -26.08
N GLN A 137 18.22 12.85 -25.35
CA GLN A 137 19.62 12.56 -25.01
C GLN A 137 19.73 12.26 -23.51
N GLY A 138 20.18 11.05 -23.18
CA GLY A 138 20.30 10.57 -21.79
C GLY A 138 19.05 9.90 -21.23
N GLY A 139 17.94 9.81 -21.99
CA GLY A 139 16.70 9.17 -21.54
C GLY A 139 16.81 7.67 -21.24
N CYS A 140 17.87 6.99 -21.70
CA CYS A 140 18.19 5.60 -21.34
C CYS A 140 19.35 5.51 -20.32
N SER A 141 19.62 6.57 -19.56
CA SER A 141 20.60 6.52 -18.48
C SER A 141 19.98 5.90 -17.22
N ARG A 142 20.82 5.43 -16.29
CA ARG A 142 20.37 4.95 -14.97
C ARG A 142 19.46 5.98 -14.28
N PRO A 143 19.84 7.28 -14.13
CA PRO A 143 18.98 8.24 -13.42
C PRO A 143 17.65 8.52 -14.13
N ALA A 144 17.62 8.51 -15.47
CA ALA A 144 16.38 8.66 -16.23
C ALA A 144 15.43 7.47 -16.03
N THR A 145 15.99 6.27 -15.99
CA THR A 145 15.23 5.03 -15.73
C THR A 145 14.69 5.03 -14.30
N GLU A 146 15.51 5.41 -13.31
CA GLU A 146 15.07 5.57 -11.92
C GLU A 146 13.96 6.64 -11.77
N ALA A 147 14.06 7.75 -12.50
CA ALA A 147 13.00 8.77 -12.54
C ALA A 147 11.68 8.21 -13.12
N ARG A 148 11.74 7.33 -14.13
CA ARG A 148 10.54 6.68 -14.71
C ARG A 148 9.87 5.72 -13.74
N VAL A 149 10.63 4.96 -12.95
CA VAL A 149 10.05 4.14 -11.87
C VAL A 149 9.31 5.04 -10.88
N CYS A 150 9.92 6.15 -10.47
CA CYS A 150 9.29 7.09 -9.57
C CYS A 150 8.03 7.72 -10.19
N LEU A 151 8.03 8.07 -11.48
CA LEU A 151 6.82 8.56 -12.18
C LEU A 151 5.70 7.53 -12.17
N ALA A 152 6.00 6.27 -12.49
CA ALA A 152 5.01 5.20 -12.47
C ALA A 152 4.39 5.03 -11.08
N GLU A 153 5.20 5.08 -10.01
CA GLU A 153 4.73 5.01 -8.63
C GLU A 153 3.87 6.24 -8.25
N LEU A 154 4.22 7.44 -8.74
CA LEU A 154 3.44 8.66 -8.49
C LEU A 154 2.08 8.64 -9.21
N TYR A 155 2.05 8.26 -10.49
CA TYR A 155 0.80 8.12 -11.23
C TYR A 155 -0.09 7.03 -10.62
N LEU A 156 0.50 5.94 -10.14
CA LEU A 156 -0.22 4.91 -9.39
C LEU A 156 -0.87 5.48 -8.11
N GLN A 157 -0.18 6.38 -7.39
CA GLN A 157 -0.74 7.04 -6.21
C GLN A 157 -1.85 8.04 -6.54
N GLN A 158 -1.78 8.71 -7.69
CA GLN A 158 -2.83 9.62 -8.16
C GLN A 158 -4.07 8.89 -8.70
N GLY A 159 -3.91 7.63 -9.10
CA GLY A 159 -4.96 6.82 -9.72
C GLY A 159 -4.98 6.88 -11.25
N ASP A 160 -3.99 7.52 -11.87
CA ASP A 160 -3.82 7.59 -13.33
C ASP A 160 -3.14 6.31 -13.85
N LEU A 161 -3.86 5.20 -13.77
CA LEU A 161 -3.32 3.85 -13.96
C LEU A 161 -2.74 3.59 -15.37
N GLU A 162 -3.33 4.20 -16.40
CA GLU A 162 -2.87 4.04 -17.79
C GLU A 162 -1.52 4.72 -18.03
N GLU A 163 -1.30 5.91 -17.47
CA GLU A 163 -0.03 6.61 -17.56
C GLU A 163 1.02 5.92 -16.67
N ALA A 164 0.62 5.46 -15.47
CA ALA A 164 1.47 4.63 -14.63
C ALA A 164 1.98 3.39 -15.38
N ARG A 165 1.08 2.69 -16.10
CA ARG A 165 1.43 1.54 -16.94
C ARG A 165 2.42 1.94 -18.03
N HIS A 166 2.13 3.01 -18.77
CA HIS A 166 2.97 3.47 -19.86
C HIS A 166 4.41 3.75 -19.41
N GLN A 167 4.57 4.52 -18.33
CA GLN A 167 5.87 4.86 -17.76
C GLN A 167 6.61 3.62 -17.25
N ALA A 168 5.91 2.69 -16.61
CA ALA A 168 6.51 1.47 -16.06
C ALA A 168 6.93 0.47 -17.16
N GLU A 169 6.12 0.27 -18.21
CA GLU A 169 6.47 -0.59 -19.34
C GLU A 169 7.70 -0.04 -20.07
N LEU A 170 7.72 1.27 -20.31
CA LEU A 170 8.84 1.93 -20.95
C LEU A 170 10.11 1.84 -20.08
N CYS A 171 9.98 2.00 -18.76
CA CYS A 171 11.08 1.79 -17.83
C CYS A 171 11.62 0.36 -17.86
N LEU A 172 10.75 -0.66 -17.97
CA LEU A 172 11.17 -2.05 -18.03
C LEU A 172 12.02 -2.31 -19.29
N THR A 173 11.58 -1.81 -20.45
CA THR A 173 12.33 -1.97 -21.71
C THR A 173 13.73 -1.34 -21.65
N GLN A 174 13.88 -0.25 -20.90
CA GLN A 174 15.18 0.40 -20.70
C GLN A 174 16.03 -0.32 -19.66
N ALA A 175 15.42 -0.80 -18.57
CA ALA A 175 16.10 -1.57 -17.54
C ALA A 175 16.59 -2.93 -18.05
N ASP A 176 15.96 -3.53 -19.06
CA ASP A 176 16.45 -4.76 -19.69
C ASP A 176 17.82 -4.58 -20.38
N SER A 177 18.24 -3.34 -20.64
CA SER A 177 19.57 -3.04 -21.22
C SER A 177 20.69 -2.93 -20.18
N GLY A 178 20.40 -2.93 -18.87
CA GLY A 178 21.43 -2.75 -17.84
C GLY A 178 21.05 -3.24 -16.44
N ASP A 179 21.99 -3.90 -15.76
CA ASP A 179 21.87 -4.34 -14.36
C ASP A 179 22.04 -3.17 -13.38
N TRP A 180 21.12 -2.21 -13.46
CA TRP A 180 21.16 -1.01 -12.66
C TRP A 180 20.52 -1.19 -11.29
N LEU A 181 21.19 -0.69 -10.27
CA LEU A 181 20.70 -0.63 -8.90
C LEU A 181 20.22 0.79 -8.58
N ASP A 182 19.19 0.90 -7.76
CA ASP A 182 18.74 2.17 -7.20
C ASP A 182 19.65 2.65 -6.05
N SER A 183 19.31 3.77 -5.41
CA SER A 183 20.03 4.28 -4.23
C SER A 183 19.99 3.34 -3.02
N ALA A 184 19.04 2.41 -2.95
CA ALA A 184 18.90 1.41 -1.88
C ALA A 184 19.62 0.08 -2.21
N GLY A 185 20.26 -0.03 -3.38
CA GLY A 185 20.91 -1.26 -3.84
C GLY A 185 19.94 -2.30 -4.39
N CYS A 186 18.67 -1.95 -4.60
CA CYS A 186 17.69 -2.82 -5.24
C CYS A 186 17.79 -2.71 -6.77
N PRO A 187 17.75 -3.84 -7.51
CA PRO A 187 17.71 -3.79 -8.97
C PRO A 187 16.49 -3.00 -9.46
N LEU A 188 16.71 -2.01 -10.32
CA LEU A 188 15.64 -1.19 -10.91
C LEU A 188 14.63 -2.08 -11.65
N ARG A 189 15.11 -3.13 -12.32
CA ARG A 189 14.26 -4.13 -12.97
C ARG A 189 13.28 -4.78 -12.00
N LEU A 190 13.74 -5.18 -10.82
CA LEU A 190 12.88 -5.78 -9.81
C LEU A 190 11.85 -4.77 -9.29
N ARG A 191 12.27 -3.53 -9.02
CA ARG A 191 11.37 -2.46 -8.56
C ARG A 191 10.28 -2.15 -9.59
N VAL A 192 10.63 -2.04 -10.87
CA VAL A 192 9.66 -1.84 -11.97
C VAL A 192 8.71 -3.01 -12.11
N ARG A 193 9.21 -4.25 -12.03
CA ARG A 193 8.35 -5.45 -12.11
C ARG A 193 7.33 -5.47 -10.97
N ARG A 194 7.73 -5.15 -9.74
CA ARG A 194 6.81 -4.98 -8.60
C ARG A 194 5.75 -3.91 -8.86
N ALA A 195 6.17 -2.74 -9.38
CA ALA A 195 5.25 -1.67 -9.73
C ALA A 195 4.27 -2.09 -10.83
N LEU A 196 4.73 -2.73 -11.91
CA LEU A 196 3.89 -3.24 -12.99
C LEU A 196 2.86 -4.26 -12.50
N CYS A 197 3.25 -5.22 -11.66
CA CYS A 197 2.31 -6.17 -11.08
C CYS A 197 1.17 -5.46 -10.32
N ARG A 198 1.50 -4.43 -9.53
CA ARG A 198 0.50 -3.62 -8.82
C ARG A 198 -0.38 -2.81 -9.78
N ILE A 199 0.20 -2.20 -10.80
CA ILE A 199 -0.52 -1.42 -11.82
C ILE A 199 -1.51 -2.32 -12.57
N TYR A 200 -1.07 -3.47 -13.11
CA TYR A 200 -1.97 -4.40 -13.81
C TYR A 200 -3.06 -4.95 -12.90
N SER A 201 -2.74 -5.20 -11.63
CA SER A 201 -3.71 -5.64 -10.64
C SER A 201 -4.80 -4.58 -10.40
N GLN A 202 -4.44 -3.31 -10.24
CA GLN A 202 -5.41 -2.22 -10.08
C GLN A 202 -6.19 -1.93 -11.37
N LEU A 203 -5.54 -2.03 -12.53
CA LEU A 203 -6.23 -1.89 -13.83
C LEU A 203 -7.30 -2.97 -14.02
N ALA A 204 -7.08 -4.18 -13.48
CA ALA A 204 -8.04 -5.26 -13.56
C ALA A 204 -9.27 -5.08 -12.64
N ASP A 205 -9.18 -4.25 -11.59
CA ASP A 205 -10.28 -4.08 -10.63
C ASP A 205 -11.54 -3.48 -11.30
N ALA A 206 -11.39 -2.54 -12.23
CA ALA A 206 -12.53 -1.94 -12.95
C ALA A 206 -13.22 -2.92 -13.93
N PRO A 207 -12.51 -3.67 -14.79
CA PRO A 207 -13.07 -4.78 -15.56
C PRO A 207 -13.73 -5.86 -14.69
N LEU A 208 -13.15 -6.22 -13.54
CA LEU A 208 -13.76 -7.16 -12.60
C LEU A 208 -15.09 -6.64 -12.06
N ALA A 209 -15.14 -5.36 -11.65
CA ALA A 209 -16.36 -4.73 -11.14
C ALA A 209 -17.49 -4.64 -12.19
N THR A 210 -17.14 -4.56 -13.47
CA THR A 210 -18.08 -4.54 -14.60
C THR A 210 -18.39 -5.94 -15.16
N ALA A 211 -17.86 -7.01 -14.53
CA ALA A 211 -17.94 -8.39 -14.99
C ALA A 211 -17.37 -8.63 -16.40
N ASN A 212 -16.46 -7.77 -16.86
CA ASN A 212 -15.68 -7.98 -18.08
C ASN A 212 -14.46 -8.87 -17.77
N TYR A 213 -14.71 -10.16 -17.56
CA TYR A 213 -13.69 -11.09 -17.08
C TYR A 213 -12.56 -11.34 -18.09
N ASP A 214 -12.84 -11.30 -19.40
CA ASP A 214 -11.83 -11.53 -20.43
C ASP A 214 -10.71 -10.47 -20.38
N GLU A 215 -11.11 -9.20 -20.23
CA GLU A 215 -10.17 -8.08 -20.09
C GLU A 215 -9.43 -8.13 -18.75
N ALA A 216 -10.13 -8.39 -17.65
CA ALA A 216 -9.54 -8.53 -16.32
C ALA A 216 -8.46 -9.63 -16.30
N LEU A 217 -8.79 -10.81 -16.82
CA LEU A 217 -7.88 -11.95 -16.87
C LEU A 217 -6.68 -11.65 -17.77
N ALA A 218 -6.88 -10.99 -18.91
CA ALA A 218 -5.77 -10.60 -19.78
C ALA A 218 -4.77 -9.65 -19.08
N LEU A 219 -5.26 -8.68 -18.31
CA LEU A 219 -4.43 -7.78 -17.52
C LEU A 219 -3.68 -8.52 -16.40
N LEU A 220 -4.39 -9.35 -15.63
CA LEU A 220 -3.80 -10.11 -14.53
C LEU A 220 -2.77 -11.14 -15.02
N HIS A 221 -3.00 -11.79 -16.16
CA HIS A 221 -2.02 -12.70 -16.77
C HIS A 221 -0.74 -11.99 -17.20
N LYS A 222 -0.85 -10.76 -17.73
CA LYS A 222 0.34 -9.94 -18.03
C LYS A 222 1.14 -9.64 -16.76
N GLY A 223 0.47 -9.18 -15.71
CA GLY A 223 1.08 -8.94 -14.41
C GLY A 223 1.73 -10.20 -13.83
N TYR A 224 1.04 -11.34 -13.90
CA TYR A 224 1.56 -12.62 -13.41
C TYR A 224 2.76 -13.12 -14.20
N SER A 225 2.76 -13.00 -15.53
CA SER A 225 3.93 -13.35 -16.37
C SER A 225 5.16 -12.59 -15.90
N ILE A 226 5.03 -11.27 -15.70
CA ILE A 226 6.10 -10.41 -15.20
C ILE A 226 6.56 -10.83 -13.79
N ALA A 227 5.62 -11.21 -12.91
CA ALA A 227 5.92 -11.72 -11.58
C ALA A 227 6.68 -13.06 -11.62
N THR A 228 6.38 -13.95 -12.58
CA THR A 228 7.12 -15.21 -12.71
C THR A 228 8.55 -15.01 -13.22
N GLU A 229 8.78 -14.00 -14.05
CA GLU A 229 10.10 -13.66 -14.58
C GLU A 229 11.00 -12.88 -13.60
N SER A 230 10.42 -12.33 -12.53
CA SER A 230 11.16 -11.53 -11.54
C SER A 230 11.93 -12.38 -10.52
N GLU A 231 11.64 -13.68 -10.46
CA GLU A 231 12.05 -14.61 -9.39
C GLU A 231 11.64 -14.16 -7.97
N ASP A 232 10.86 -13.09 -7.85
CA ASP A 232 10.33 -12.58 -6.60
C ASP A 232 9.05 -13.32 -6.24
N LYS A 233 9.21 -14.23 -5.27
CA LYS A 233 8.16 -15.12 -4.80
C LYS A 233 6.99 -14.35 -4.19
N GLU A 234 7.23 -13.20 -3.57
CA GLU A 234 6.16 -12.43 -2.93
C GLU A 234 5.15 -11.94 -3.97
N ILE A 235 5.62 -11.26 -5.02
CA ILE A 235 4.75 -10.79 -6.10
C ILE A 235 4.19 -11.92 -6.96
N GLN A 236 4.91 -13.06 -7.05
CA GLN A 236 4.39 -14.26 -7.70
C GLN A 236 3.19 -14.83 -6.93
N GLY A 237 3.26 -14.84 -5.59
CA GLY A 237 2.17 -15.28 -4.72
C GLY A 237 0.93 -14.40 -4.85
N ASP A 238 1.09 -13.08 -4.71
CA ASP A 238 -0.01 -12.11 -4.85
C ASP A 238 -0.66 -12.18 -6.24
N GLY A 239 0.16 -12.26 -7.31
CA GLY A 239 -0.34 -12.40 -8.67
C GLY A 239 -1.13 -13.71 -8.88
N ALA A 240 -0.67 -14.82 -8.31
CA ALA A 240 -1.41 -16.09 -8.36
C ALA A 240 -2.73 -15.99 -7.60
N TYR A 241 -2.74 -15.40 -6.41
CA TYR A 241 -3.95 -15.19 -5.63
C TYR A 241 -4.99 -14.36 -6.39
N ARG A 242 -4.58 -13.23 -6.97
CA ARG A 242 -5.46 -12.35 -7.75
C ARG A 242 -6.03 -13.03 -8.99
N LEU A 243 -5.22 -13.81 -9.72
CA LEU A 243 -5.72 -14.63 -10.83
C LEU A 243 -6.74 -15.67 -10.35
N GLY A 244 -6.46 -16.32 -9.22
CA GLY A 244 -7.39 -17.27 -8.60
C GLY A 244 -8.75 -16.63 -8.32
N LEU A 245 -8.77 -15.45 -7.70
CA LEU A 245 -9.99 -14.68 -7.43
C LEU A 245 -10.72 -14.30 -8.72
N ALA A 246 -10.01 -13.82 -9.75
CA ALA A 246 -10.61 -13.45 -11.03
C ALA A 246 -11.26 -14.65 -11.72
N TYR A 247 -10.60 -15.82 -11.73
CA TYR A 247 -11.17 -17.06 -12.25
C TYR A 247 -12.38 -17.52 -11.44
N GLN A 248 -12.32 -17.41 -10.11
CA GLN A 248 -13.45 -17.70 -9.24
C GLN A 248 -14.66 -16.80 -9.53
N CYS A 249 -14.46 -15.50 -9.76
CA CYS A 249 -15.52 -14.58 -10.17
C CYS A 249 -16.09 -14.91 -11.56
N SER A 250 -15.25 -15.38 -12.49
CA SER A 250 -15.69 -15.81 -13.83
C SER A 250 -16.44 -17.15 -13.84
N GLY A 251 -16.39 -17.91 -12.74
CA GLY A 251 -17.01 -19.23 -12.59
C GLY A 251 -16.14 -20.42 -12.98
N ASP A 252 -14.91 -20.20 -13.47
CA ASP A 252 -13.92 -21.26 -13.71
C ASP A 252 -13.19 -21.62 -12.40
N HIS A 253 -13.91 -22.34 -11.54
CA HIS A 253 -13.41 -22.79 -10.24
C HIS A 253 -12.25 -23.78 -10.36
N ASP A 254 -12.20 -24.60 -11.42
CA ASP A 254 -11.09 -25.55 -11.66
C ASP A 254 -9.76 -24.84 -11.88
N THR A 255 -9.75 -23.76 -12.66
CA THR A 255 -8.55 -22.94 -12.86
C THR A 255 -8.24 -22.11 -11.61
N ALA A 256 -9.25 -21.55 -10.93
CA ALA A 256 -9.07 -20.82 -9.69
C ALA A 256 -8.31 -21.65 -8.62
N LYS A 257 -8.74 -22.90 -8.41
CA LYS A 257 -8.09 -23.85 -7.48
C LYS A 257 -6.61 -24.10 -7.81
N LYS A 258 -6.21 -24.12 -9.08
CA LYS A 258 -4.80 -24.29 -9.48
C LYS A 258 -3.96 -23.07 -9.07
N PHE A 259 -4.50 -21.88 -9.27
CA PHE A 259 -3.85 -20.64 -8.87
C PHE A 259 -3.79 -20.49 -7.34
N PHE A 260 -4.85 -20.83 -6.61
CA PHE A 260 -4.80 -20.86 -5.14
C PHE A 260 -3.79 -21.86 -4.60
N ASN A 261 -3.71 -23.07 -5.17
CA ASN A 261 -2.65 -24.03 -4.79
C ASN A 261 -1.25 -23.48 -5.03
N THR A 262 -1.04 -22.75 -6.13
CA THR A 262 0.24 -22.10 -6.42
C THR A 262 0.54 -21.01 -5.40
N CYS A 263 -0.44 -20.19 -5.04
CA CYS A 263 -0.33 -19.19 -3.98
C CYS A 263 0.02 -19.85 -2.63
N MET A 264 -0.67 -20.92 -2.25
CA MET A 264 -0.44 -21.65 -1.00
C MET A 264 0.99 -22.22 -0.92
N GLN A 265 1.49 -22.80 -2.02
CA GLN A 265 2.87 -23.29 -2.10
C GLN A 265 3.85 -22.14 -1.87
N ILE A 266 3.63 -21.01 -2.53
CA ILE A 266 4.48 -19.82 -2.41
C ILE A 266 4.44 -19.25 -0.98
N CYS A 267 3.25 -18.99 -0.42
CA CYS A 267 3.09 -18.51 0.95
C CYS A 267 3.73 -19.46 1.96
N GLY A 268 3.61 -20.78 1.76
CA GLY A 268 4.30 -21.79 2.55
C GLY A 268 5.82 -21.68 2.47
N THR A 269 6.40 -21.43 1.29
CA THR A 269 7.85 -21.19 1.15
C THR A 269 8.32 -19.89 1.80
N LEU A 270 7.47 -18.86 1.79
CA LEU A 270 7.74 -17.55 2.38
C LEU A 270 7.46 -17.48 3.89
N GLN A 271 6.82 -18.52 4.45
CA GLN A 271 6.25 -18.50 5.80
C GLN A 271 5.25 -17.35 6.00
N ASP A 272 4.57 -16.95 4.93
CA ASP A 272 3.51 -15.96 4.95
C ASP A 272 2.21 -16.63 5.43
N ALA A 273 1.96 -16.48 6.73
CA ALA A 273 0.79 -17.04 7.38
C ALA A 273 -0.52 -16.43 6.84
N ASP A 274 -0.56 -15.11 6.65
CA ASP A 274 -1.78 -14.40 6.29
C ASP A 274 -2.18 -14.75 4.85
N GLY A 275 -1.24 -14.70 3.90
CA GLY A 275 -1.50 -15.09 2.51
C GLY A 275 -1.88 -16.56 2.37
N LEU A 276 -1.31 -17.44 3.19
CA LEU A 276 -1.71 -18.85 3.22
C LEU A 276 -3.17 -19.01 3.67
N GLY A 277 -3.58 -18.28 4.72
CA GLY A 277 -4.96 -18.32 5.21
C GLY A 277 -5.97 -17.82 4.20
N GLU A 278 -5.68 -16.69 3.55
CA GLU A 278 -6.53 -16.14 2.48
C GLU A 278 -6.67 -17.12 1.30
N ALA A 279 -5.59 -17.79 0.90
CA ALA A 279 -5.64 -18.78 -0.17
C ALA A 279 -6.48 -20.03 0.21
N TYR A 280 -6.39 -20.53 1.44
CA TYR A 280 -7.23 -21.63 1.93
C TYR A 280 -8.71 -21.25 1.97
N LYS A 281 -9.05 -20.05 2.44
CA LYS A 281 -10.42 -19.53 2.44
C LYS A 281 -10.97 -19.46 1.01
N ALA A 282 -10.21 -18.88 0.08
CA ALA A 282 -10.62 -18.76 -1.31
C ALA A 282 -10.81 -20.14 -1.98
N MET A 283 -9.88 -21.07 -1.75
CA MET A 283 -9.99 -22.47 -2.19
C MET A 283 -11.27 -23.14 -1.69
N ALA A 284 -11.59 -22.99 -0.39
CA ALA A 284 -12.80 -23.54 0.22
C ALA A 284 -14.07 -22.95 -0.41
N THR A 285 -14.13 -21.65 -0.65
CA THR A 285 -15.28 -21.00 -1.31
C THR A 285 -15.47 -21.45 -2.76
N SER A 286 -14.38 -21.71 -3.49
CA SER A 286 -14.45 -22.31 -4.84
C SER A 286 -15.01 -23.72 -4.80
N LEU A 287 -14.59 -24.55 -3.83
CA LEU A 287 -15.12 -25.91 -3.65
C LEU A 287 -16.61 -25.93 -3.25
N GLU A 288 -17.05 -24.98 -2.41
CA GLU A 288 -18.47 -24.82 -2.08
C GLU A 288 -19.30 -24.41 -3.28
N SER A 289 -18.78 -23.54 -4.14
CA SER A 289 -19.49 -23.07 -5.35
C SER A 289 -19.70 -24.19 -6.37
N GLU A 290 -18.79 -25.16 -6.43
CA GLU A 290 -18.95 -26.40 -7.21
C GLU A 290 -19.90 -27.43 -6.58
N GLY A 291 -20.39 -27.17 -5.35
CA GLY A 291 -21.20 -28.11 -4.58
C GLY A 291 -20.40 -29.24 -3.92
N ASN A 292 -19.06 -29.17 -3.94
CA ASN A 292 -18.18 -30.16 -3.31
C ASN A 292 -17.88 -29.79 -1.86
N THR A 293 -18.92 -29.78 -1.03
CA THR A 293 -18.83 -29.38 0.38
C THR A 293 -17.87 -30.25 1.19
N ASP A 294 -17.80 -31.56 0.91
CA ASP A 294 -16.89 -32.47 1.63
C ASP A 294 -15.41 -32.18 1.34
N ALA A 295 -15.09 -31.74 0.11
CA ALA A 295 -13.74 -31.28 -0.20
C ALA A 295 -13.43 -29.95 0.48
N SER A 296 -14.39 -29.02 0.55
CA SER A 296 -14.25 -27.75 1.27
C SER A 296 -13.95 -27.97 2.75
N VAL A 297 -14.72 -28.84 3.42
CA VAL A 297 -14.49 -29.20 4.83
C VAL A 297 -13.08 -29.77 5.03
N ARG A 298 -12.65 -30.74 4.21
CA ARG A 298 -11.31 -31.32 4.33
C ARG A 298 -10.20 -30.28 4.13
N CYS A 299 -10.39 -29.35 3.18
CA CYS A 299 -9.44 -28.27 2.91
C CYS A 299 -9.29 -27.34 4.12
N LEU A 300 -10.41 -26.98 4.76
CA LEU A 300 -10.38 -26.12 5.95
C LEU A 300 -9.92 -26.86 7.23
N GLU A 301 -10.17 -28.18 7.34
CA GLU A 301 -9.61 -29.01 8.40
C GLU A 301 -8.08 -29.08 8.31
N GLU A 302 -7.55 -29.27 7.09
CA GLU A 302 -6.10 -29.21 6.83
C GLU A 302 -5.53 -27.83 7.21
N PHE A 303 -6.21 -26.74 6.83
CA PHE A 303 -5.82 -25.38 7.22
C PHE A 303 -5.79 -25.18 8.74
N ALA A 304 -6.80 -25.70 9.47
CA ALA A 304 -6.86 -25.64 10.92
C ALA A 304 -5.70 -26.44 11.56
N ASP A 305 -5.39 -27.63 11.03
CA ASP A 305 -4.32 -28.47 11.55
C ASP A 305 -2.94 -27.84 11.34
N ILE A 306 -2.69 -27.28 10.15
CA ILE A 306 -1.47 -26.53 9.86
C ILE A 306 -1.35 -25.34 10.83
N SER A 307 -2.41 -24.53 10.93
CA SER A 307 -2.42 -23.33 11.79
C SER A 307 -2.17 -23.69 13.26
N ARG A 308 -2.76 -24.79 13.75
CA ARG A 308 -2.53 -25.30 15.10
C ARG A 308 -1.09 -25.77 15.30
N SER A 309 -0.55 -26.54 14.35
CA SER A 309 0.81 -27.07 14.44
C SER A 309 1.89 -25.98 14.36
N SER A 310 1.62 -24.91 13.62
CA SER A 310 2.52 -23.76 13.45
C SER A 310 2.33 -22.66 14.50
N GLY A 311 1.35 -22.79 15.41
CA GLY A 311 1.06 -21.78 16.43
C GLY A 311 0.45 -20.48 15.89
N LEU A 312 -0.16 -20.52 14.70
CA LEU A 312 -0.79 -19.38 14.03
C LEU A 312 -2.22 -19.19 14.54
N LEU A 313 -2.35 -18.58 15.72
CA LEU A 313 -3.65 -18.48 16.41
C LEU A 313 -4.70 -17.71 15.58
N HIS A 314 -4.33 -16.64 14.89
CA HIS A 314 -5.28 -15.87 14.08
C HIS A 314 -5.85 -16.71 12.92
N ASN A 315 -4.98 -17.39 12.18
CA ASN A 315 -5.39 -18.33 11.13
C ASN A 315 -6.23 -19.49 11.66
N LEU A 316 -5.93 -19.99 12.86
CA LEU A 316 -6.71 -21.05 13.49
C LEU A 316 -8.13 -20.58 13.83
N VAL A 317 -8.29 -19.34 14.32
CA VAL A 317 -9.62 -18.74 14.52
C VAL A 317 -10.36 -18.72 13.19
N ASP A 318 -9.73 -18.17 12.16
CA ASP A 318 -10.33 -18.05 10.83
C ASP A 318 -10.72 -19.41 10.23
N ALA A 319 -9.86 -20.42 10.34
CA ALA A 319 -10.15 -21.79 9.90
C ALA A 319 -11.40 -22.35 10.58
N CYS A 320 -11.49 -22.20 11.90
CA CYS A 320 -12.64 -22.65 12.70
C CYS A 320 -13.94 -21.90 12.33
N LEU A 321 -13.86 -20.59 12.09
CA LEU A 321 -15.00 -19.80 11.66
C LEU A 321 -15.45 -20.16 10.24
N CYS A 322 -14.53 -20.37 9.32
CA CYS A 322 -14.84 -20.86 7.97
C CYS A 322 -15.49 -22.25 8.02
N LEU A 323 -14.93 -23.20 8.77
CA LEU A 323 -15.53 -24.53 8.97
C LEU A 323 -16.96 -24.44 9.51
N GLY A 324 -17.16 -23.60 10.53
CA GLY A 324 -18.48 -23.37 11.11
C GLY A 324 -19.48 -22.83 10.08
N ASN A 325 -19.04 -21.91 9.20
CA ASN A 325 -19.87 -21.38 8.13
C ASN A 325 -20.24 -22.47 7.10
N VAL A 326 -19.31 -23.31 6.69
CA VAL A 326 -19.61 -24.45 5.79
C VAL A 326 -20.64 -25.40 6.42
N PHE A 327 -20.48 -25.75 7.70
CA PHE A 327 -21.48 -26.59 8.38
C PHE A 327 -22.83 -25.88 8.53
N TYR A 328 -22.82 -24.56 8.70
CA TYR A 328 -24.03 -23.75 8.81
C TYR A 328 -24.80 -23.71 7.48
N THR A 329 -24.12 -23.55 6.35
CA THR A 329 -24.73 -23.61 5.01
C THR A 329 -25.29 -25.01 4.73
N MET A 330 -24.60 -26.07 5.18
CA MET A 330 -25.09 -27.46 5.14
C MET A 330 -26.24 -27.76 6.12
N SER A 331 -26.74 -26.79 6.89
CA SER A 331 -27.76 -26.96 7.94
C SER A 331 -27.36 -27.95 9.06
N GLN A 332 -26.06 -28.22 9.22
CA GLN A 332 -25.48 -29.02 10.30
C GLN A 332 -25.17 -28.13 11.50
N TYR A 333 -26.19 -27.48 12.05
CA TYR A 333 -26.05 -26.42 13.06
C TYR A 333 -25.31 -26.83 14.34
N LYS A 334 -25.37 -28.11 14.72
CA LYS A 334 -24.60 -28.64 15.87
C LYS A 334 -23.10 -28.59 15.61
N ARG A 335 -22.64 -29.13 14.49
CA ARG A 335 -21.23 -29.10 14.07
C ARG A 335 -20.76 -27.66 13.81
N ALA A 336 -21.61 -26.84 13.21
CA ALA A 336 -21.32 -25.41 13.07
C ALA A 336 -21.06 -24.74 14.42
N CYS A 337 -21.90 -25.01 15.42
CA CYS A 337 -21.73 -24.49 16.77
C CYS A 337 -20.42 -24.98 17.42
N GLU A 338 -20.07 -26.25 17.25
CA GLU A 338 -18.80 -26.81 17.76
C GLU A 338 -17.59 -26.11 17.14
N SER A 339 -17.55 -25.95 15.81
CA SER A 339 -16.47 -25.25 15.11
C SER A 339 -16.38 -23.77 15.50
N PHE A 340 -17.52 -23.07 15.62
CA PHE A 340 -17.52 -21.68 16.07
C PHE A 340 -17.06 -21.52 17.53
N LEU A 341 -17.41 -22.47 18.41
CA LEU A 341 -16.95 -22.47 19.80
C LEU A 341 -15.44 -22.67 19.89
N GLN A 342 -14.87 -23.58 19.10
CA GLN A 342 -13.42 -23.74 19.01
C GLN A 342 -12.75 -22.44 18.54
N GLY A 343 -13.30 -21.79 17.52
CA GLY A 343 -12.81 -20.48 17.05
C GLY A 343 -12.89 -19.40 18.14
N TYR A 344 -13.98 -19.37 18.91
CA TYR A 344 -14.15 -18.45 20.03
C TYR A 344 -13.12 -18.67 21.15
N GLU A 345 -12.87 -19.93 21.53
CA GLU A 345 -11.89 -20.29 22.56
C GLU A 345 -10.48 -19.85 22.16
N VAL A 346 -10.10 -20.08 20.90
CA VAL A 346 -8.81 -19.62 20.36
C VAL A 346 -8.77 -18.09 20.29
N ALA A 347 -9.85 -17.43 19.87
CA ALA A 347 -9.92 -15.97 19.83
C ALA A 347 -9.72 -15.36 21.23
N CYS A 348 -10.27 -15.98 22.28
CA CYS A 348 -10.03 -15.55 23.66
C CYS A 348 -8.55 -15.63 24.07
N GLN A 349 -7.78 -16.55 23.49
CA GLN A 349 -6.33 -16.66 23.73
C GLN A 349 -5.54 -15.55 23.01
N THR A 350 -6.04 -15.03 21.88
CA THR A 350 -5.38 -13.95 21.14
C THR A 350 -5.52 -12.58 21.81
N GLY A 351 -6.56 -12.36 22.61
CA GLY A 351 -6.85 -11.08 23.26
C GLY A 351 -7.42 -10.00 22.35
N ASP A 352 -7.65 -10.30 21.06
CA ASP A 352 -8.27 -9.36 20.12
C ASP A 352 -9.80 -9.40 20.25
N VAL A 353 -10.40 -8.22 20.45
CA VAL A 353 -11.84 -8.04 20.68
C VAL A 353 -12.65 -8.33 19.41
N ALA A 354 -12.14 -7.99 18.24
CA ALA A 354 -12.87 -8.14 16.97
C ALA A 354 -13.20 -9.61 16.61
N PRO A 355 -12.23 -10.56 16.59
CA PRO A 355 -12.53 -11.96 16.32
C PRO A 355 -13.37 -12.61 17.43
N ILE A 356 -13.19 -12.18 18.70
CA ILE A 356 -14.02 -12.65 19.83
C ILE A 356 -15.50 -12.29 19.58
N GLN A 357 -15.81 -11.04 19.26
CA GLN A 357 -17.18 -10.60 19.00
C GLN A 357 -17.79 -11.31 17.79
N THR A 358 -17.01 -11.47 16.73
CA THR A 358 -17.44 -12.17 15.51
C THR A 358 -17.79 -13.63 15.82
N ALA A 359 -16.90 -14.34 16.52
CA ALA A 359 -17.12 -15.71 16.93
C ALA A 359 -18.34 -15.85 17.87
N GLN A 360 -18.52 -14.94 18.84
CA GLN A 360 -19.69 -14.92 19.73
C GLN A 360 -21.01 -14.84 18.98
N VAL A 361 -21.11 -13.94 17.99
CA VAL A 361 -22.32 -13.79 17.17
C VAL A 361 -22.58 -15.05 16.35
N LEU A 362 -21.55 -15.66 15.77
CA LEU A 362 -21.69 -16.89 14.98
C LEU A 362 -22.09 -18.10 15.83
N VAL A 363 -21.49 -18.26 17.03
CA VAL A 363 -21.91 -19.26 18.02
C VAL A 363 -23.39 -19.08 18.37
N ALA A 364 -23.79 -17.85 18.73
CA ALA A 364 -25.16 -17.54 19.10
C ALA A 364 -26.15 -17.87 17.95
N ASN A 365 -25.81 -17.52 16.72
CA ASN A 365 -26.62 -17.80 15.54
C ASN A 365 -26.77 -19.31 15.27
N ALA A 366 -25.67 -20.05 15.28
CA ALA A 366 -25.69 -21.51 15.06
C ALA A 366 -26.50 -22.21 16.16
N ARG A 367 -26.31 -21.80 17.42
CA ARG A 367 -27.03 -22.32 18.57
C ARG A 367 -28.52 -22.04 18.48
N ALA A 368 -28.91 -20.80 18.16
CA ALA A 368 -30.30 -20.42 17.99
C ALA A 368 -30.99 -21.26 16.89
N ARG A 369 -30.35 -21.44 15.73
CA ARG A 369 -30.90 -22.28 14.65
C ARG A 369 -30.99 -23.75 15.02
N SER A 370 -30.00 -24.29 15.73
CA SER A 370 -30.03 -25.65 16.26
C SER A 370 -31.24 -25.86 17.16
N LEU A 371 -31.49 -24.93 18.10
CA LEU A 371 -32.60 -24.96 19.04
C LEU A 371 -33.97 -24.75 18.37
N ILE A 372 -34.08 -23.80 17.43
CA ILE A 372 -35.32 -23.60 16.69
C ILE A 372 -35.70 -24.88 15.93
N LYS A 373 -34.73 -25.55 15.31
CA LYS A 373 -34.98 -26.83 14.62
C LYS A 373 -35.55 -27.89 15.58
N THR A 374 -34.99 -28.03 16.79
CA THR A 374 -35.44 -29.03 17.76
C THR A 374 -36.84 -28.75 18.31
N TYR A 375 -37.19 -27.49 18.55
CA TYR A 375 -38.46 -27.11 19.19
C TYR A 375 -39.54 -26.61 18.22
N SER A 376 -39.25 -26.49 16.92
CA SER A 376 -40.19 -26.00 15.89
C SER A 376 -41.52 -26.77 15.84
N ALA A 377 -41.46 -28.10 15.95
CA ALA A 377 -42.64 -28.96 15.99
C ALA A 377 -43.46 -28.78 17.29
N ASP A 378 -42.78 -28.52 18.40
CA ASP A 378 -43.43 -28.31 19.70
C ASP A 378 -44.12 -26.94 19.77
N VAL A 379 -43.52 -25.91 19.16
CA VAL A 379 -44.12 -24.57 19.04
C VAL A 379 -45.39 -24.59 18.16
N THR A 380 -45.41 -25.42 17.12
CA THR A 380 -46.55 -25.49 16.18
C THR A 380 -47.67 -26.42 16.63
N SER A 381 -47.36 -27.49 17.37
CA SER A 381 -48.35 -28.50 17.76
C SER A 381 -49.29 -28.08 18.89
N ALA A 382 -48.94 -27.05 19.68
CA ALA A 382 -49.75 -26.50 20.79
C ALA A 382 -50.36 -27.55 21.76
N THR A 383 -49.74 -28.73 21.87
CA THR A 383 -50.21 -29.80 22.76
C THR A 383 -49.73 -29.58 24.19
N PRO A 384 -50.44 -30.08 25.22
CA PRO A 384 -49.99 -29.97 26.61
C PRO A 384 -48.59 -30.58 26.84
N THR A 385 -48.25 -31.66 26.14
CA THR A 385 -46.94 -32.31 26.24
C THR A 385 -45.83 -31.51 25.56
N ALA A 386 -46.12 -30.82 24.45
CA ALA A 386 -45.20 -29.87 23.83
C ALA A 386 -44.98 -28.64 24.72
N LEU A 387 -46.02 -28.12 25.37
CA LEU A 387 -45.92 -27.02 26.32
C LEU A 387 -45.03 -27.40 27.52
N HIS A 388 -45.20 -28.61 28.08
CA HIS A 388 -44.32 -29.09 29.15
C HIS A 388 -42.85 -29.21 28.73
N ARG A 389 -42.58 -29.66 27.49
CA ARG A 389 -41.21 -29.71 26.95
C ARG A 389 -40.60 -28.33 26.76
N LEU A 390 -41.37 -27.36 26.26
CA LEU A 390 -40.91 -25.97 26.11
C LEU A 390 -40.67 -25.29 27.47
N LEU A 391 -41.52 -25.55 28.46
CA LEU A 391 -41.33 -25.04 29.83
C LEU A 391 -40.11 -25.66 30.51
N ALA A 392 -39.93 -26.98 30.40
CA ALA A 392 -38.74 -27.66 30.90
C ALA A 392 -37.46 -27.08 30.28
N TRP A 393 -37.44 -26.87 28.97
CA TRP A 393 -36.32 -26.22 28.29
C TRP A 393 -36.08 -24.78 28.80
N LYS A 394 -37.14 -23.99 28.96
CA LYS A 394 -37.02 -22.61 29.48
C LYS A 394 -36.36 -22.60 30.86
N ASP A 395 -36.65 -23.58 31.68
CA ASP A 395 -36.10 -23.72 33.03
C ASP A 395 -34.65 -24.25 33.01
N THR A 396 -34.26 -25.05 32.01
CA THR A 396 -32.90 -25.63 31.90
C THR A 396 -31.92 -24.84 31.04
N ARG A 397 -32.37 -23.83 30.27
CA ARG A 397 -31.52 -23.07 29.32
C ARG A 397 -30.30 -22.35 29.92
N GLY A 398 -30.21 -22.24 31.25
CA GLY A 398 -29.03 -21.72 31.97
C GLY A 398 -28.17 -22.78 32.65
N HIS A 399 -28.64 -24.03 32.76
CA HIS A 399 -28.01 -25.10 33.55
C HIS A 399 -27.34 -26.19 32.70
N GLU A 400 -27.86 -26.48 31.50
CA GLU A 400 -27.25 -27.47 30.59
C GLU A 400 -25.97 -26.95 29.90
N GLU A 401 -25.66 -25.66 30.03
CA GLU A 401 -24.56 -25.00 29.30
C GLU A 401 -23.25 -24.89 30.10
N LEU A 402 -23.22 -25.34 31.36
CA LEU A 402 -22.03 -25.34 32.22
C LEU A 402 -21.55 -26.74 32.62
N SER A 403 -22.15 -27.81 32.08
CA SER A 403 -22.01 -29.17 32.61
C SER A 403 -21.60 -30.20 31.55
N ALA A 404 -20.51 -29.94 30.82
CA ALA A 404 -19.82 -31.05 30.16
C ALA A 404 -18.31 -31.11 30.44
N ASP A 405 -17.54 -30.01 30.44
CA ASP A 405 -16.07 -30.17 30.59
C ASP A 405 -15.30 -29.13 31.44
N CYS A 406 -15.96 -28.22 32.16
CA CYS A 406 -15.25 -27.31 33.08
C CYS A 406 -15.32 -27.80 34.54
N ALA A 407 -14.61 -28.89 34.84
CA ALA A 407 -14.16 -29.14 36.19
C ALA A 407 -12.85 -28.37 36.43
N ALA A 408 -12.96 -27.15 36.97
CA ALA A 408 -11.85 -26.48 37.65
C ALA A 408 -12.36 -25.77 38.90
N PRO A 409 -11.54 -25.70 39.97
CA PRO A 409 -12.00 -25.77 41.33
C PRO A 409 -12.54 -24.44 41.82
N THR A 410 -13.54 -24.56 42.68
CA THR A 410 -13.97 -23.60 43.68
C THR A 410 -12.87 -22.66 44.17
N THR A 411 -13.08 -21.36 43.99
CA THR A 411 -12.62 -20.34 44.93
C THR A 411 -13.54 -19.11 44.90
N THR A 412 -14.29 -18.97 46.00
CA THR A 412 -14.55 -17.73 46.77
C THR A 412 -14.86 -16.44 46.01
N ALA A 413 -16.11 -15.97 45.93
CA ALA A 413 -16.94 -15.32 46.96
C ALA A 413 -16.75 -13.79 47.11
N TRP A 414 -17.87 -13.06 46.91
CA TRP A 414 -18.20 -11.65 47.28
C TRP A 414 -17.39 -10.54 46.56
N TYR A 415 -17.94 -9.45 46.00
CA TYR A 415 -19.21 -8.70 46.09
C TYR A 415 -19.56 -8.11 44.73
#